data_AF-A0A959YQY4-F1
#
_entry.id   AF-A0A959YQY4-F1
#
_cell.length_a   1.000
_cell.length_b   1.000
_cell.length_c   1.000
_cell.angle_alpha   90.00
_cell.angle_beta   90.00
_cell.angle_gamma   90.00
#
_symmetry.space_group_name_H-M   'P 1'
#
loop_
_entity.id
_entity.type
_entity.pdbx_description
1 polymer ?
#
loop_
_entity_poly.entity_id
_entity_poly.type
_entity_poly.pdbx_seq_one_letter_code
_entity_poly.pdbx_strand_id
1 'polypeptide(L)'
;MDKTILNIFKIVSLVLIALAVILQIVVLVQGKEGVQNSSVLDNFALLAYVALGIAIFLAILFPVIFIIQNPKNALKVLIGVGVLVILGFICYSIATNTFSIVQLEELETSAEISKRVGAALYFTYIVGGLAVVSIIFSGIAGLFK
;
A
#
# COMPACT_ATOMS: atom_id res chain seq x y z
N MET A 1 -10.34 -12.49 -18.48
CA MET A 1 -11.36 -12.42 -17.42
C MET A 1 -12.69 -12.24 -18.11
N ASP A 2 -13.61 -13.18 -17.93
CA ASP A 2 -14.91 -13.09 -18.58
C ASP A 2 -15.64 -11.81 -18.17
N LYS A 3 -16.34 -11.20 -19.13
CA LYS A 3 -17.15 -9.98 -18.92
C LYS A 3 -18.12 -10.14 -17.74
N THR A 4 -18.59 -11.37 -17.51
CA THR A 4 -19.46 -11.75 -16.39
C THR A 4 -18.81 -11.55 -15.03
N ILE A 5 -17.56 -12.00 -14.82
CA ILE A 5 -16.83 -11.83 -13.56
C ILE A 5 -16.60 -10.34 -13.27
N LEU A 6 -16.24 -9.59 -14.32
CA LEU A 6 -15.97 -8.16 -14.21
C LEU A 6 -17.22 -7.37 -13.81
N ASN A 7 -18.38 -7.74 -14.35
CA ASN A 7 -19.65 -7.13 -13.99
C ASN A 7 -20.09 -7.49 -12.56
N ILE A 8 -19.91 -8.74 -12.13
CA ILE A 8 -20.20 -9.14 -10.74
C ILE A 8 -19.36 -8.34 -9.76
N PHE A 9 -18.04 -8.26 -9.99
CA PHE A 9 -17.14 -7.48 -9.12
C PHE A 9 -17.55 -6.01 -9.03
N LYS A 10 -17.87 -5.38 -10.17
CA LYS A 10 -18.35 -4.00 -10.21
C LYS A 10 -19.64 -3.80 -9.42
N ILE A 11 -20.62 -4.70 -9.59
CA ILE A 11 -21.92 -4.61 -8.89
C ILE A 11 -21.72 -4.78 -7.38
N VAL A 12 -20.95 -5.79 -6.95
CA VAL A 12 -20.66 -6.02 -5.53
C VAL A 12 -19.93 -4.81 -4.92
N SER A 13 -18.92 -4.27 -5.61
CA SER A 13 -18.19 -3.10 -5.15
C SER A 13 -19.09 -1.86 -5.08
N LEU A 14 -19.95 -1.63 -6.06
CA LEU A 14 -20.90 -0.52 -6.08
C LEU A 14 -21.88 -0.60 -4.90
N VAL A 15 -22.41 -1.79 -4.61
CA VAL A 15 -23.33 -2.01 -3.48
C VAL A 15 -22.64 -1.74 -2.15
N LEU A 16 -21.41 -2.22 -1.96
CA LEU A 16 -20.63 -1.96 -0.74
C LEU A 16 -20.36 -0.46 -0.56
N ILE A 17 -19.99 0.25 -1.63
CA ILE A 17 -19.76 1.70 -1.59
C ILE A 17 -21.06 2.44 -1.25
N ALA A 18 -22.17 2.09 -1.90
CA ALA A 18 -23.46 2.72 -1.63
C ALA A 18 -23.89 2.53 -0.16
N LEU A 19 -23.77 1.31 0.38
CA LEU A 19 -24.07 1.02 1.79
C LEU A 19 -23.17 1.81 2.74
N ALA A 20 -21.86 1.88 2.46
CA ALA A 20 -20.91 2.64 3.27
C ALA A 20 -21.25 4.13 3.28
N VAL A 21 -21.57 4.71 2.11
CA VAL A 21 -21.96 6.12 1.99
C VAL A 21 -23.28 6.40 2.73
N ILE A 22 -24.28 5.52 2.62
CA ILE A 22 -25.56 5.69 3.32
C ILE A 22 -25.34 5.67 4.84
N LEU A 23 -24.61 4.68 5.36
CA LEU A 23 -24.32 4.60 6.80
C LEU A 23 -23.48 5.79 7.28
N GLN A 24 -22.52 6.24 6.48
CA GLN A 24 -21.74 7.45 6.79
C GLN A 24 -22.63 8.69 6.91
N ILE A 25 -23.58 8.89 5.98
CA ILE A 25 -24.53 10.01 6.03
C ILE A 25 -25.39 9.92 7.29
N VAL A 26 -25.87 8.74 7.65
CA VAL A 26 -26.69 8.53 8.85
C VAL A 26 -25.89 8.84 10.14
N VAL A 27 -24.61 8.46 10.20
CA VAL A 27 -23.71 8.81 11.31
C VAL A 27 -23.51 10.33 11.40
N LEU A 28 -23.36 11.02 10.27
CA LEU A 28 -23.20 12.47 10.24
C LEU A 28 -24.47 13.22 10.70
N VAL A 29 -25.65 12.70 10.38
CA VAL A 29 -26.94 13.30 10.77
C VAL A 29 -27.26 13.07 12.25
N GLN A 30 -26.90 11.92 12.83
CA GLN A 30 -27.23 11.60 14.23
C GLN A 30 -26.31 12.27 15.26
N GLY A 31 -25.14 12.79 14.85
CA GLY A 31 -24.20 13.47 15.74
C GLY A 31 -23.59 12.57 16.84
N LYS A 32 -22.73 13.13 17.69
CA LYS A 32 -21.97 12.37 18.71
C LYS A 32 -22.86 11.65 19.74
N GLU A 33 -23.95 12.29 20.15
CA GLU A 33 -24.83 11.78 21.21
C GLU A 33 -25.85 10.75 20.71
N GLY A 34 -26.31 10.86 19.45
CA GLY A 34 -27.20 9.89 18.83
C GLY A 34 -26.50 8.61 18.38
N VAL A 35 -25.21 8.69 18.04
CA VAL A 35 -24.45 7.54 17.52
C VAL A 35 -24.06 6.55 18.63
N GLN A 36 -23.71 7.01 19.83
CA GLN A 36 -23.21 6.12 20.90
C GLN A 36 -24.23 5.13 21.48
N ASN A 37 -25.54 5.39 21.29
CA ASN A 37 -26.62 4.48 21.73
C ASN A 37 -27.36 3.84 20.54
N SER A 38 -26.85 3.98 19.32
CA SER A 38 -27.50 3.47 18.11
C SER A 38 -26.73 2.29 17.51
N SER A 39 -27.46 1.29 17.03
CA SER A 39 -26.88 0.15 16.29
C SER A 39 -26.22 0.55 14.95
N VAL A 40 -26.27 1.84 14.58
CA VAL A 40 -25.69 2.36 13.33
C VAL A 40 -24.17 2.29 13.36
N LEU A 41 -23.54 2.57 14.51
CA LEU A 41 -22.08 2.49 14.64
C LEU A 41 -21.59 1.04 14.49
N ASP A 42 -22.27 0.11 15.14
CA ASP A 42 -21.96 -1.32 15.06
C ASP A 42 -22.14 -1.85 13.64
N ASN A 43 -23.22 -1.46 12.95
CA ASN A 43 -23.48 -1.84 11.57
C ASN A 43 -22.43 -1.26 10.61
N PHE A 44 -21.97 -0.02 10.84
CA PHE A 44 -20.91 0.60 10.05
C PHE A 44 -19.57 -0.11 10.25
N ALA A 45 -19.20 -0.39 11.50
CA ALA A 45 -17.99 -1.15 11.81
C ALA A 45 -18.03 -2.55 11.21
N LEU A 46 -19.18 -3.25 11.32
CA LEU A 46 -19.37 -4.57 10.74
C LEU A 46 -19.22 -4.54 9.21
N LEU A 47 -19.81 -3.57 8.53
CA LEU A 47 -19.64 -3.40 7.08
C LEU A 47 -18.17 -3.16 6.71
N ALA A 48 -17.47 -2.32 7.47
CA ALA A 48 -16.05 -2.06 7.26
C ALA A 48 -15.21 -3.33 7.42
N TYR A 49 -15.47 -4.14 8.46
CA TYR A 49 -14.79 -5.43 8.65
C TYR A 49 -15.08 -6.44 7.54
N VAL A 50 -16.33 -6.52 7.08
CA VAL A 50 -16.70 -7.39 5.95
C VAL A 50 -15.98 -6.94 4.66
N ALA A 51 -16.00 -5.64 4.36
CA ALA A 51 -15.32 -5.09 3.20
C ALA A 51 -13.80 -5.31 3.26
N LEU A 52 -13.20 -5.12 4.44
CA LEU A 52 -11.79 -5.37 4.69
C LEU A 52 -11.45 -6.87 4.54
N GLY A 53 -12.30 -7.76 5.05
CA GLY A 53 -12.15 -9.20 4.88
C GLY A 53 -12.18 -9.63 3.42
N ILE A 54 -13.14 -9.12 2.64
CA ILE A 54 -13.22 -9.35 1.19
C ILE A 54 -11.97 -8.78 0.49
N ALA A 55 -11.52 -7.59 0.87
CA ALA A 55 -10.34 -6.97 0.28
C ALA A 55 -9.08 -7.80 0.54
N ILE A 56 -8.84 -8.26 1.77
CA ILE A 56 -7.72 -9.14 2.12
C ILE A 56 -7.80 -10.44 1.32
N PHE A 57 -8.98 -11.06 1.28
CA PHE A 57 -9.17 -12.30 0.55
C PHE A 57 -8.84 -12.15 -0.94
N LEU A 58 -9.37 -11.11 -1.59
CA LEU A 58 -9.11 -10.84 -3.01
C LEU A 58 -7.66 -10.40 -3.26
N ALA A 59 -7.06 -9.63 -2.35
CA ALA A 59 -5.67 -9.18 -2.44
C ALA A 59 -4.67 -10.34 -2.37
N ILE A 60 -5.03 -11.47 -1.76
CA ILE A 60 -4.23 -12.69 -1.77
C ILE A 60 -4.62 -13.57 -2.97
N LEU A 61 -5.92 -13.76 -3.20
CA LEU A 61 -6.43 -14.67 -4.22
C LEU A 61 -5.98 -14.25 -5.63
N PHE A 62 -6.09 -12.96 -5.97
CA PHE A 62 -5.78 -12.50 -7.33
C PHE A 62 -4.31 -12.65 -7.70
N PRO A 63 -3.33 -12.25 -6.87
CA PRO A 63 -1.92 -12.52 -7.15
C PRO A 63 -1.62 -14.01 -7.28
N VAL A 64 -2.19 -14.86 -6.42
CA VAL A 64 -1.97 -16.32 -6.48
C VAL A 64 -2.49 -16.90 -7.79
N ILE A 65 -3.74 -16.58 -8.16
CA ILE A 65 -4.31 -17.01 -9.45
C ILE A 65 -3.47 -16.49 -10.62
N PHE A 66 -3.05 -15.22 -10.57
CA PHE A 66 -2.23 -14.62 -11.61
C PHE A 66 -0.88 -15.32 -11.75
N ILE A 67 -0.24 -15.70 -10.64
CA ILE A 67 1.03 -16.43 -10.61
C ILE A 67 0.87 -17.82 -11.26
N ILE A 68 -0.19 -18.54 -10.90
CA ILE A 68 -0.48 -19.88 -11.44
C ILE A 68 -0.77 -19.82 -12.95
N GLN A 69 -1.57 -18.83 -13.39
CA GLN A 69 -1.93 -18.69 -14.80
C GLN A 69 -0.78 -18.14 -15.65
N ASN A 70 0.12 -17.34 -15.07
CA ASN A 70 1.20 -16.66 -15.80
C ASN A 70 2.56 -16.83 -15.13
N PRO A 71 3.07 -18.08 -14.98
CA PRO A 71 4.28 -18.35 -14.18
C PRO A 71 5.52 -17.62 -14.71
N LYS A 72 5.65 -17.46 -16.04
CA LYS A 72 6.78 -16.74 -16.66
C LYS A 72 6.78 -15.25 -16.33
N ASN A 73 5.61 -14.61 -16.29
CA ASN A 73 5.49 -13.19 -15.96
C ASN A 73 5.58 -12.97 -14.46
N ALA A 74 5.02 -13.87 -13.68
CA ALA A 74 5.13 -13.89 -12.22
C ALA A 74 6.59 -13.94 -11.76
N LEU A 75 7.42 -14.77 -12.40
CA LEU A 75 8.85 -14.82 -12.07
C LEU A 75 9.53 -13.46 -12.29
N LYS A 76 9.20 -12.73 -13.37
CA LYS A 76 9.76 -11.38 -13.62
C LYS A 76 9.34 -10.39 -12.54
N VAL A 77 8.08 -10.41 -12.13
CA VAL A 77 7.58 -9.57 -11.03
C VAL A 77 8.29 -9.93 -9.73
N LEU A 78 8.43 -11.21 -9.43
CA LEU A 78 9.10 -11.70 -8.21
C LEU A 78 10.58 -11.30 -8.20
N ILE A 79 11.26 -11.38 -9.35
CA ILE A 79 12.64 -10.88 -9.49
C ILE A 79 12.69 -9.37 -9.22
N GLY A 80 11.77 -8.59 -9.80
CA GLY A 80 11.70 -7.14 -9.58
C GLY A 80 11.52 -6.79 -8.10
N VAL A 81 10.57 -7.45 -7.43
CA VAL A 81 10.36 -7.27 -5.97
C VAL A 81 11.57 -7.74 -5.17
N GLY A 82 12.15 -8.88 -5.53
CA GLY A 82 13.34 -9.42 -4.87
C GLY A 82 14.53 -8.47 -4.94
N VAL A 83 14.77 -7.84 -6.09
CA VAL A 83 15.82 -6.82 -6.25
C VAL A 83 15.57 -5.63 -5.32
N LEU A 84 14.32 -5.16 -5.20
CA LEU A 84 13.98 -4.07 -4.27
C LEU A 84 14.19 -4.48 -2.81
N VAL A 85 13.83 -5.70 -2.43
CA VAL A 85 14.05 -6.22 -1.07
C VAL A 85 15.55 -6.30 -0.76
N ILE A 86 16.36 -6.86 -1.67
CA ILE A 86 17.81 -6.93 -1.53
C ILE A 86 18.39 -5.52 -1.40
N LEU A 87 17.95 -4.59 -2.24
CA LEU A 87 18.38 -3.19 -2.16
C LEU A 87 18.01 -2.55 -0.82
N GLY A 88 16.81 -2.82 -0.30
CA GLY A 88 16.38 -2.37 1.02
C GLY A 88 17.29 -2.89 2.14
N PHE A 89 17.67 -4.18 2.08
CA PHE A 89 18.64 -4.77 3.01
C PHE A 89 20.02 -4.12 2.92
N ILE A 90 20.50 -3.80 1.71
CA ILE A 90 21.76 -3.08 1.52
C ILE A 90 21.67 -1.69 2.15
N CYS A 91 20.59 -0.94 1.87
CA CYS A 91 20.36 0.39 2.43
C CYS A 91 20.29 0.37 3.97
N TYR A 92 19.63 -0.63 4.54
CA TYR A 92 19.57 -0.80 6.00
C TYR A 92 20.92 -1.18 6.62
N SER A 93 21.72 -1.98 5.90
CA SER A 93 23.05 -2.41 6.36
C SER A 93 24.04 -1.24 6.41
N ILE A 94 23.99 -0.33 5.42
CA ILE A 94 24.85 0.86 5.39
C ILE A 94 24.32 2.01 6.27
N ALA A 95 23.02 2.03 6.56
CA ALA A 95 22.44 3.07 7.40
C ALA A 95 22.95 2.97 8.84
N THR A 96 23.32 4.12 9.39
CA THR A 96 23.81 4.28 10.76
C THR A 96 23.17 5.52 11.36
N ASN A 97 22.96 5.52 12.68
CA ASN A 97 22.53 6.72 13.39
C ASN A 97 23.67 7.75 13.43
N THR A 98 23.41 8.96 12.94
CA THR A 98 24.36 10.08 12.94
C THR A 98 24.11 11.10 14.05
N PHE A 99 23.01 10.96 14.81
CA PHE A 99 22.63 11.89 15.87
C PHE A 99 23.27 11.52 17.20
N SER A 100 23.65 12.56 17.96
CA SER A 100 24.09 12.41 19.36
C SER A 100 22.92 12.08 20.28
N ILE A 101 23.21 11.66 21.51
CA ILE A 101 22.19 11.30 22.51
C ILE A 101 21.26 12.48 22.80
N VAL A 102 21.82 13.69 22.90
CA VAL A 102 21.06 14.94 23.15
C VAL A 102 20.12 15.25 21.98
N GLN A 103 20.59 15.08 20.74
CA GLN A 103 19.77 15.31 19.55
C GLN A 103 18.64 14.28 19.42
N LEU A 104 18.88 13.04 19.83
CA LEU A 104 17.83 12.01 19.83
C LEU A 104 16.74 12.32 20.87
N GLU A 105 17.12 12.84 22.03
CA GLU A 105 16.20 13.26 23.08
C GLU A 105 15.35 14.47 22.64
N GLU A 106 15.95 15.47 22.02
CA GLU A 106 15.22 16.61 21.42
C GLU A 106 14.25 16.20 20.31
N LEU A 107 14.58 15.15 19.56
CA LEU A 107 13.73 14.61 18.47
C LEU A 107 12.71 13.59 18.96
N GLU A 108 12.62 13.35 20.28
CA GLU A 108 11.75 12.32 20.90
C GLU A 108 11.89 10.94 20.20
N THR A 109 13.12 10.59 19.81
CA THR A 109 13.38 9.43 18.96
C THR A 109 14.52 8.57 19.49
N SER A 110 14.69 7.39 18.90
CA SER A 110 15.76 6.46 19.26
C SER A 110 16.76 6.28 18.14
N ALA A 111 17.98 5.85 18.48
CA ALA A 111 19.01 5.54 17.50
C ALA A 111 18.55 4.48 16.48
N GLU A 112 17.68 3.54 16.90
CA GLU A 112 17.10 2.52 16.02
C GLU A 112 16.11 3.14 15.02
N ILE A 113 15.24 4.04 15.46
CA ILE A 113 14.32 4.75 14.58
C ILE A 113 15.11 5.62 13.59
N SER A 114 16.11 6.37 14.07
CA SER A 114 16.96 7.18 13.21
C SER A 114 17.66 6.34 12.13
N LYS A 115 18.24 5.19 12.50
CA LYS A 115 18.84 4.27 11.53
C LYS A 115 17.82 3.79 10.49
N ARG A 116 16.60 3.43 10.88
CA ARG A 116 15.52 3.03 9.95
C ARG A 116 15.13 4.15 9.00
N VAL A 117 15.03 5.38 9.49
CA VAL A 117 14.75 6.55 8.66
C VAL A 117 15.90 6.78 7.66
N GLY A 118 17.15 6.71 8.10
CA GLY A 118 18.33 6.80 7.22
C GLY A 118 18.32 5.74 6.12
N ALA A 119 17.97 4.49 6.47
CA ALA A 119 17.82 3.41 5.50
C ALA A 119 16.73 3.69 4.46
N ALA A 120 15.57 4.19 4.90
CA ALA A 120 14.46 4.55 4.02
C ALA A 120 14.82 5.72 3.09
N LEU A 121 15.58 6.70 3.58
CA LEU A 121 16.09 7.81 2.78
C LEU A 121 17.07 7.32 1.72
N TYR A 122 18.06 6.50 2.08
CA TYR A 122 18.98 5.91 1.08
C TYR A 122 18.24 5.12 0.02
N PHE A 123 17.29 4.27 0.44
CA PHE A 123 16.47 3.50 -0.49
C PHE A 123 15.70 4.41 -1.47
N THR A 124 15.07 5.46 -0.95
CA THR A 124 14.30 6.42 -1.75
C THR A 124 15.20 7.20 -2.72
N TYR A 125 16.37 7.65 -2.28
CA TYR A 125 17.29 8.39 -3.15
C TYR A 125 17.87 7.52 -4.26
N ILE A 126 18.20 6.26 -3.97
CA ILE A 126 18.70 5.33 -4.99
C ILE A 126 17.60 5.01 -6.00
N VAL A 127 16.42 4.59 -5.54
CA VAL A 127 15.31 4.24 -6.43
C VAL A 127 14.82 5.46 -7.21
N GLY A 128 14.68 6.61 -6.56
CA GLY A 128 14.30 7.86 -7.19
C GLY A 128 15.33 8.33 -8.23
N GLY A 129 16.62 8.26 -7.91
CA GLY A 129 17.70 8.58 -8.85
C GLY A 129 17.68 7.65 -10.07
N LEU A 130 17.56 6.34 -9.85
CA LEU A 130 17.43 5.35 -10.92
C LEU A 130 16.19 5.61 -11.79
N ALA A 131 15.07 6.03 -11.18
CA ALA A 131 13.86 6.37 -11.93
C ALA A 131 14.09 7.57 -12.85
N VAL A 132 14.71 8.64 -12.35
CA VAL A 132 15.05 9.83 -13.16
C VAL A 132 15.96 9.45 -14.33
N VAL A 133 17.05 8.72 -14.07
CA VAL A 133 17.98 8.25 -15.12
C VAL A 133 17.25 7.38 -16.15
N SER A 134 16.39 6.48 -15.69
CA SER A 134 15.63 5.59 -16.58
C SER A 134 14.67 6.37 -17.49
N ILE A 135 14.02 7.42 -16.97
CA ILE A 135 13.12 8.28 -17.75
C ILE A 135 13.91 9.04 -18.82
N ILE A 136 15.04 9.66 -18.45
CA ILE A 136 15.88 10.40 -19.39
C ILE A 136 16.41 9.47 -20.48
N PHE A 137 16.95 8.31 -20.11
CA PHE A 137 17.45 7.32 -21.05
C PHE A 137 16.36 6.82 -22.01
N SER A 138 15.17 6.49 -21.49
CA SER A 138 14.03 6.07 -22.29
C SER A 138 13.60 7.16 -23.29
N GLY A 139 13.58 8.42 -22.84
CA GLY A 139 13.27 9.56 -23.69
C GLY A 139 14.27 9.73 -24.83
N ILE A 140 15.57 9.67 -24.55
CA ILE A 140 16.64 9.79 -25.56
C ILE A 140 16.63 8.58 -26.51
N ALA A 141 16.58 7.36 -25.99
CA ALA A 141 16.56 6.14 -26.79
C ALA A 141 15.34 6.09 -27.73
N GLY A 142 14.20 6.62 -27.30
CA GLY A 142 13.01 6.76 -28.11
C GLY A 142 13.18 7.69 -29.33
N LEU A 143 14.11 8.65 -29.29
CA LEU A 143 14.39 9.55 -30.42
C LEU A 143 15.23 8.89 -31.52
N PHE A 144 15.95 7.81 -31.18
CA PHE A 144 16.79 7.07 -32.12
C PHE A 144 16.08 5.85 -32.72
N LYS A 145 14.80 5.65 -32.41
CA LYS A 145 14.01 4.51 -32.86
C LYS A 145 12.91 4.92 -33.83
#